data_AF-A0AAD6IEV1-F1
#
_entry.id   AF-A0AAD6IEV1-F1
#
_cell.length_a   1.000
_cell.length_b   1.000
_cell.length_c   1.000
_cell.angle_alpha   90.00
_cell.angle_beta   90.00
_cell.angle_gamma   90.00
#
_symmetry.space_group_name_H-M   'P 1'
#
loop_
_entity.id
_entity.type
_entity.pdbx_description
1 polymer ?
#
loop_
_entity_poly.entity_id
_entity_poly.type
_entity_poly.pdbx_seq_one_letter_code
_entity_poly.pdbx_strand_id
1 'polypeptide(L)'
;MPFPPGFRLFRTTMSGEKILEGVFAVHKPQGVTSADVIRTLQKHFNPSKTFQPWLEEERARRERESKFQRKRRRHQRLDVKIGHGGTLDPLATGVLITGIGKGTKSLQDFLACTKSYETVVGFGAETDTYDRLGKIVRRAPYEHATREAVEKALAQFRGKIMQQPPIFSALRVDGKKLYEYAREGKMPPIEIKHRPVEVLEMEIVEWYEPGTHEFKFPEQEMTGDEKIVAEKLLDKDASAPAAPSAEGEVAGQEAEASSSTKRKSPPPSDEVKEDSAEASKKQKVSETEAAPAASESAAAEPAATETPAASTEQTKTQTPAVKIKMTVTSGFYVRSLAHDLGKAVGSSAYMSELIRSRQGDYELDPEKVLEYKDLEAGEEVWGPKVAKFLGEWEEKRANNAEAVAAQQ
;
A
#
# COMPACT_ATOMS: atom_id res chain seq x y z
N MET A 1 4.33 -12.05 -43.84
CA MET A 1 4.50 -13.51 -43.64
C MET A 1 3.61 -13.91 -42.47
N PRO A 2 2.85 -15.02 -42.53
CA PRO A 2 2.03 -15.44 -41.39
C PRO A 2 2.95 -15.94 -40.28
N PHE A 3 2.56 -15.69 -39.02
CA PHE A 3 3.24 -16.20 -37.82
C PHE A 3 3.42 -17.73 -37.87
N PRO A 4 4.48 -18.29 -37.27
CA PRO A 4 4.62 -19.74 -37.15
C PRO A 4 3.44 -20.31 -36.35
N PRO A 5 2.97 -21.54 -36.67
CA PRO A 5 1.82 -22.14 -35.99
C PRO A 5 2.19 -22.43 -34.54
N GLY A 6 1.56 -21.72 -33.59
CA GLY A 6 1.78 -21.98 -32.17
C GLY A 6 1.71 -20.80 -31.21
N PHE A 7 0.92 -19.75 -31.48
CA PHE A 7 0.57 -18.81 -30.43
C PHE A 7 -0.38 -19.50 -29.44
N ARG A 8 0.18 -20.29 -28.51
CA ARG A 8 -0.61 -20.87 -27.43
C ARG A 8 -1.02 -19.72 -26.52
N LEU A 9 -2.33 -19.48 -26.40
CA LEU A 9 -2.89 -18.52 -25.45
C LEU A 9 -2.32 -18.72 -24.05
N PHE A 10 -2.02 -19.96 -23.66
CA PHE A 10 -1.44 -20.26 -22.35
C PHE A 10 -0.12 -21.00 -22.46
N ARG A 11 0.81 -20.65 -21.56
CA ARG A 11 2.00 -21.47 -21.34
C ARG A 11 1.57 -22.77 -20.68
N THR A 12 2.06 -23.89 -21.18
CA THR A 12 1.78 -25.20 -20.59
C THR A 12 3.03 -25.77 -19.94
N THR A 13 2.85 -26.58 -18.89
CA THR A 13 3.92 -27.40 -18.31
C THR A 13 4.40 -28.46 -19.31
N MET A 14 5.49 -29.16 -18.97
CA MET A 14 5.97 -30.32 -19.74
C MET A 14 4.92 -31.47 -19.76
N SER A 15 4.02 -31.52 -18.76
CA SER A 15 2.87 -32.45 -18.70
C SER A 15 1.65 -31.96 -19.47
N GLY A 16 1.68 -30.76 -20.07
CA GLY A 16 0.59 -30.19 -20.88
C GLY A 16 -0.44 -29.38 -20.07
N GLU A 17 -0.27 -29.25 -18.76
CA GLU A 17 -1.17 -28.49 -17.90
C GLU A 17 -1.02 -26.98 -18.10
N LYS A 18 -2.13 -26.25 -18.01
CA LYS A 18 -2.17 -24.81 -18.21
C LYS A 18 -1.54 -24.07 -17.02
N ILE A 19 -0.53 -23.26 -17.29
CA ILE A 19 0.10 -22.40 -16.29
C ILE A 19 -0.68 -21.08 -16.23
N LEU A 20 -1.25 -20.80 -15.06
CA LEU A 20 -2.01 -19.58 -14.80
C LEU A 20 -1.06 -18.42 -14.44
N GLU A 21 -1.01 -17.41 -15.30
CA GLU A 21 -0.26 -16.16 -15.10
C GLU A 21 -1.10 -15.00 -15.65
N GLY A 22 -0.98 -13.80 -15.07
CA GLY A 22 -1.72 -12.64 -15.56
C GLY A 22 -2.02 -11.61 -14.48
N VAL A 23 -2.98 -10.72 -14.76
CA VAL A 23 -3.37 -9.63 -13.86
C VAL A 23 -4.85 -9.73 -13.54
N PHE A 24 -5.17 -9.57 -12.26
CA PHE A 24 -6.53 -9.54 -11.74
C PHE A 24 -6.65 -8.49 -10.63
N ALA A 25 -7.86 -8.20 -10.17
CA ALA A 25 -8.11 -7.28 -9.07
C ALA A 25 -8.48 -8.04 -7.79
N VAL A 26 -8.00 -7.53 -6.67
CA VAL A 26 -8.38 -7.98 -5.33
C VAL A 26 -9.14 -6.86 -4.63
N HIS A 27 -10.24 -7.16 -3.96
CA HIS A 27 -10.85 -6.22 -3.02
C HIS A 27 -10.03 -6.25 -1.72
N LYS A 28 -9.18 -5.25 -1.55
CA LYS A 28 -8.40 -5.09 -0.32
C LYS A 28 -9.32 -4.62 0.82
N PRO A 29 -9.42 -5.36 1.94
CA PRO A 29 -10.17 -4.90 3.10
C PRO A 29 -9.44 -3.77 3.85
N GLN A 30 -10.19 -3.03 4.65
CA GLN A 30 -9.64 -2.03 5.56
C GLN A 30 -8.76 -2.68 6.64
N GLY A 31 -7.70 -1.98 7.06
CA GLY A 31 -6.79 -2.42 8.12
C GLY A 31 -5.64 -3.30 7.65
N VAL A 32 -5.68 -3.81 6.43
CA VAL A 32 -4.63 -4.65 5.84
C VAL A 32 -3.68 -3.79 5.01
N THR A 33 -2.38 -4.05 4.98
CA THR A 33 -1.47 -3.35 4.05
C THR A 33 -1.49 -4.00 2.66
N SER A 34 -1.14 -3.24 1.60
CA SER A 34 -1.03 -3.83 0.25
C SER A 34 -0.03 -4.99 0.18
N ALA A 35 1.03 -4.96 1.00
CA ALA A 35 2.01 -6.05 1.08
C ALA A 35 1.43 -7.28 1.80
N ASP A 36 0.60 -7.08 2.82
CA ASP A 36 -0.06 -8.19 3.51
C ASP A 36 -1.11 -8.87 2.64
N VAL A 37 -1.78 -8.15 1.72
CA VAL A 37 -2.61 -8.80 0.69
C VAL A 37 -1.81 -9.82 -0.10
N ILE A 38 -0.61 -9.45 -0.57
CA ILE A 38 0.27 -10.36 -1.30
C ILE A 38 0.65 -11.58 -0.46
N ARG A 39 0.99 -11.37 0.81
CA ARG A 39 1.32 -12.47 1.74
C ARG A 39 0.13 -13.39 1.97
N THR A 40 -1.08 -12.85 2.11
CA THR A 40 -2.30 -13.63 2.24
C THR A 40 -2.54 -14.47 1.00
N LEU A 41 -2.48 -13.88 -0.19
CA LEU A 41 -2.60 -14.64 -1.44
C LEU A 41 -1.57 -15.76 -1.55
N GLN A 42 -0.31 -15.50 -1.20
CA GLN A 42 0.73 -16.53 -1.19
C GLN A 42 0.42 -17.68 -0.22
N LYS A 43 -0.17 -17.41 0.96
CA LYS A 43 -0.59 -18.46 1.90
C LYS A 43 -1.64 -19.40 1.30
N HIS A 44 -2.57 -18.88 0.48
CA HIS A 44 -3.59 -19.70 -0.19
C HIS A 44 -3.08 -20.33 -1.48
N PHE A 45 -2.29 -19.62 -2.29
CA PHE A 45 -1.90 -20.07 -3.62
C PHE A 45 -0.75 -21.08 -3.59
N ASN A 46 0.20 -20.95 -2.66
CA ASN A 46 1.33 -21.87 -2.57
C ASN A 46 0.95 -23.34 -2.33
N PRO A 47 -0.01 -23.68 -1.44
CA PRO A 47 -0.43 -25.07 -1.25
C PRO A 47 -1.52 -25.53 -2.24
N SER A 48 -1.99 -24.66 -3.13
CA SER A 48 -3.15 -24.93 -3.99
C SER A 48 -2.84 -25.86 -5.17
N LYS A 49 -3.82 -26.62 -5.62
CA LYS A 49 -3.77 -27.37 -6.88
C LYS A 49 -3.77 -26.41 -8.09
N THR A 50 -4.48 -25.30 -7.98
CA THR A 50 -4.65 -24.26 -9.00
C THR A 50 -3.30 -23.71 -9.48
N PHE A 51 -2.35 -23.48 -8.57
CA PHE A 51 -1.02 -22.96 -8.90
C PHE A 51 0.10 -24.01 -8.80
N GLN A 52 -0.23 -25.27 -8.54
CA GLN A 52 0.74 -26.37 -8.54
C GLN A 52 1.51 -26.46 -9.88
N PRO A 53 0.87 -26.38 -11.08
CA PRO A 53 1.59 -26.41 -12.35
C PRO A 53 2.61 -25.26 -12.50
N TRP A 54 2.31 -24.09 -11.92
CA TRP A 54 3.22 -22.94 -11.92
C TRP A 54 4.46 -23.22 -11.06
N LEU A 55 4.26 -23.77 -9.85
CA LEU A 55 5.34 -24.09 -8.92
C LEU A 55 6.25 -25.19 -9.45
N GLU A 56 5.69 -26.20 -10.12
CA GLU A 56 6.46 -27.27 -10.74
C GLU A 56 7.33 -26.78 -11.89
N GLU A 57 6.79 -25.95 -12.79
CA GLU A 57 7.58 -25.33 -13.87
C GLU A 57 8.69 -24.42 -13.30
N GLU A 58 8.40 -23.66 -12.24
CA GLU A 58 9.40 -22.83 -11.57
C GLU A 58 10.50 -23.67 -10.91
N ARG A 59 10.16 -24.81 -10.28
CA ARG A 59 11.12 -25.78 -9.73
C ARG A 59 12.01 -26.35 -10.82
N ALA A 60 11.41 -26.85 -11.90
CA ALA A 60 12.14 -27.40 -13.04
C ALA A 60 13.06 -26.35 -13.70
N ARG A 61 12.63 -25.08 -13.77
CA ARG A 61 13.49 -23.99 -14.24
C ARG A 61 14.70 -23.79 -13.33
N ARG A 62 14.51 -23.73 -12.01
CA ARG A 62 15.60 -23.57 -11.03
C ARG A 62 16.60 -24.73 -11.05
N GLU A 63 16.16 -25.93 -11.41
CA GLU A 63 17.05 -27.09 -11.57
C GLU A 63 17.95 -27.00 -12.81
N ARG A 64 17.44 -26.40 -13.89
CA ARG A 64 18.19 -26.13 -15.13
C ARG A 64 19.14 -24.93 -15.02
N GLU A 65 19.04 -24.12 -13.98
CA GLU A 65 19.91 -22.96 -13.75
C GLU A 65 21.37 -23.40 -13.46
N SER A 66 22.33 -22.53 -13.82
CA SER A 66 23.75 -22.77 -13.55
C SER A 66 24.04 -22.93 -12.06
N LYS A 67 25.13 -23.64 -11.70
CA LYS A 67 25.55 -23.83 -10.30
C LYS A 67 25.66 -22.51 -9.52
N PHE A 68 26.12 -21.43 -10.17
CA PHE A 68 26.23 -20.10 -9.57
C PHE A 68 24.87 -19.49 -9.23
N GLN A 69 23.90 -19.57 -10.15
CA GLN A 69 22.54 -19.08 -9.94
C GLN A 69 21.82 -19.88 -8.84
N ARG A 70 21.98 -21.20 -8.83
CA ARG A 70 21.42 -22.08 -7.77
C ARG A 70 22.00 -21.73 -6.39
N LYS A 71 23.32 -21.44 -6.30
CA LYS A 71 23.95 -20.98 -5.06
C LYS A 71 23.35 -19.66 -4.55
N ARG A 72 23.09 -18.70 -5.45
CA ARG A 72 22.48 -17.41 -5.09
C ARG A 72 21.03 -17.52 -4.58
N ARG A 73 20.29 -18.53 -5.06
CA ARG A 73 18.88 -18.76 -4.69
C ARG A 73 18.69 -19.83 -3.61
N ARG A 74 19.75 -20.41 -3.06
CA ARG A 74 19.69 -21.54 -2.11
C ARG A 74 18.77 -21.28 -0.91
N HIS A 75 18.68 -20.03 -0.45
CA HIS A 75 17.85 -19.63 0.70
C HIS A 75 16.50 -19.00 0.29
N GLN A 76 16.19 -18.92 -1.01
CA GLN A 76 14.94 -18.34 -1.49
C GLN A 76 13.85 -19.42 -1.53
N ARG A 77 12.74 -19.14 -0.84
CA ARG A 77 11.53 -19.97 -0.90
C ARG A 77 10.99 -20.07 -2.33
N LEU A 78 10.34 -21.19 -2.63
CA LEU A 78 9.61 -21.39 -3.87
C LEU A 78 8.16 -20.99 -3.63
N ASP A 79 7.89 -19.70 -3.76
CA ASP A 79 6.53 -19.14 -3.64
C ASP A 79 6.03 -18.73 -5.02
N VAL A 80 4.71 -18.75 -5.20
CA VAL A 80 4.06 -18.16 -6.38
C VAL A 80 4.48 -16.70 -6.47
N LYS A 81 4.96 -16.29 -7.65
CA LYS A 81 5.42 -14.92 -7.87
C LYS A 81 4.20 -14.00 -7.98
N ILE A 82 3.99 -13.15 -6.98
CA ILE A 82 2.87 -12.20 -6.93
C ILE A 82 3.41 -10.78 -6.66
N GLY A 83 2.80 -9.77 -7.25
CA GLY A 83 3.04 -8.35 -6.96
C GLY A 83 1.77 -7.51 -7.11
N HIS A 84 1.81 -6.23 -6.74
CA HIS A 84 0.68 -5.31 -6.90
C HIS A 84 1.03 -4.09 -7.78
N GLY A 85 0.04 -3.54 -8.47
CA GLY A 85 0.14 -2.45 -9.46
C GLY A 85 -0.21 -1.07 -8.92
N GLY A 86 0.08 -0.81 -7.65
CA GLY A 86 -0.21 0.46 -6.98
C GLY A 86 -0.61 0.28 -5.53
N THR A 87 0.13 0.90 -4.62
CA THR A 87 -0.12 0.82 -3.18
C THR A 87 -1.44 1.49 -2.82
N LEU A 88 -2.18 0.87 -1.91
CA LEU A 88 -3.35 1.44 -1.24
C LEU A 88 -3.06 1.51 0.27
N ASP A 89 -3.40 2.62 0.90
CA ASP A 89 -3.15 2.86 2.32
C ASP A 89 -3.82 1.79 3.21
N PRO A 90 -3.31 1.51 4.42
CA PRO A 90 -3.89 0.50 5.31
C PRO A 90 -5.35 0.80 5.68
N LEU A 91 -5.68 2.06 5.96
CA LEU A 91 -7.04 2.54 6.20
C LEU A 91 -7.99 2.28 5.03
N ALA A 92 -7.46 2.33 3.80
CA ALA A 92 -8.26 2.35 2.61
C ALA A 92 -8.73 0.93 2.20
N THR A 93 -9.86 0.87 1.51
CA THR A 93 -10.43 -0.35 0.92
C THR A 93 -10.56 -0.20 -0.60
N GLY A 94 -10.89 -1.28 -1.29
CA GLY A 94 -11.23 -1.27 -2.72
C GLY A 94 -10.23 -2.00 -3.61
N VAL A 95 -10.20 -1.63 -4.89
CA VAL A 95 -9.48 -2.35 -5.94
C VAL A 95 -7.97 -2.29 -5.71
N LEU A 96 -7.33 -3.45 -5.63
CA LEU A 96 -5.87 -3.62 -5.67
C LEU A 96 -5.48 -4.52 -6.84
N ILE A 97 -4.91 -3.91 -7.89
CA ILE A 97 -4.38 -4.64 -9.04
C ILE A 97 -3.26 -5.56 -8.60
N THR A 98 -3.38 -6.85 -8.92
CA THR A 98 -2.47 -7.90 -8.52
C THR A 98 -2.03 -8.72 -9.73
N GLY A 99 -0.73 -8.93 -9.86
CA GLY A 99 -0.12 -9.65 -10.97
C GLY A 99 0.54 -10.94 -10.50
N ILE A 100 0.33 -12.02 -11.24
CA ILE A 100 0.93 -13.34 -10.99
C ILE A 100 1.88 -13.69 -12.14
N GLY A 101 3.07 -14.21 -11.79
CA GLY A 101 4.02 -14.71 -12.78
C GLY A 101 4.42 -13.65 -13.79
N LYS A 102 4.20 -13.88 -15.08
CA LYS A 102 4.39 -12.88 -16.15
C LYS A 102 3.55 -11.61 -15.99
N GLY A 103 2.35 -11.70 -15.41
CA GLY A 103 1.49 -10.53 -15.16
C GLY A 103 2.16 -9.48 -14.26
N THR A 104 3.14 -9.88 -13.44
CA THR A 104 3.95 -8.93 -12.65
C THR A 104 4.71 -7.92 -13.51
N LYS A 105 4.96 -8.22 -14.79
CA LYS A 105 5.64 -7.30 -15.72
C LYS A 105 4.74 -6.18 -16.22
N SER A 106 3.42 -6.36 -16.21
CA SER A 106 2.44 -5.35 -16.63
C SER A 106 2.00 -4.43 -15.48
N LEU A 107 2.48 -4.68 -14.25
CA LEU A 107 2.06 -3.91 -13.07
C LEU A 107 2.44 -2.42 -13.13
N GLN A 108 3.51 -2.09 -13.87
CA GLN A 108 3.97 -0.72 -14.05
C GLN A 108 2.94 0.12 -14.82
N ASP A 109 2.25 -0.49 -15.78
CA ASP A 109 1.27 0.19 -16.64
C ASP A 109 0.07 0.69 -15.81
N PHE A 110 -0.29 -0.05 -14.76
CA PHE A 110 -1.35 0.32 -13.83
C PHE A 110 -0.98 1.45 -12.87
N LEU A 111 0.31 1.81 -12.75
CA LEU A 111 0.68 2.98 -11.96
C LEU A 111 0.26 4.27 -12.65
N ALA A 112 0.39 4.33 -13.98
CA ALA A 112 0.10 5.50 -14.81
C ALA A 112 -1.40 5.71 -15.13
N CYS A 113 -2.24 4.70 -14.93
CA CYS A 113 -3.67 4.80 -15.24
C CYS A 113 -4.44 5.73 -14.28
N THR A 114 -5.64 6.15 -14.71
CA THR A 114 -6.59 6.89 -13.88
C THR A 114 -7.15 6.02 -12.77
N LYS A 115 -7.53 6.64 -11.66
CA LYS A 115 -8.09 5.99 -10.48
C LYS A 115 -9.31 6.77 -10.02
N SER A 116 -10.35 6.06 -9.61
CA SER A 116 -11.53 6.67 -9.00
C SER A 116 -11.59 6.31 -7.53
N TYR A 117 -11.93 7.31 -6.73
CA TYR A 117 -11.98 7.22 -5.28
C TYR A 117 -13.28 7.79 -4.75
N GLU A 118 -13.74 7.20 -3.66
CA GLU A 118 -14.72 7.80 -2.75
C GLU A 118 -14.04 7.95 -1.40
N THR A 119 -14.08 9.15 -0.83
CA THR A 119 -13.43 9.44 0.44
C THR A 119 -14.34 10.23 1.36
N VAL A 120 -14.19 10.01 2.66
CA VAL A 120 -14.84 10.83 3.68
C VAL A 120 -13.76 11.67 4.34
N VAL A 121 -13.97 12.99 4.33
CA VAL A 121 -13.09 13.97 4.98
C VAL A 121 -13.81 14.49 6.23
N GLY A 122 -13.18 14.36 7.40
CA GLY A 122 -13.66 14.93 8.65
C GLY A 122 -12.93 16.25 8.95
N PHE A 123 -13.65 17.23 9.49
CA PHE A 123 -13.11 18.55 9.82
C PHE A 123 -12.82 18.71 11.33
N GLY A 124 -12.07 19.75 11.69
CA GLY A 124 -11.78 20.14 13.07
C GLY A 124 -10.49 19.58 13.67
N ALA A 125 -9.77 18.72 12.95
CA ALA A 125 -8.48 18.18 13.37
C ALA A 125 -7.53 17.93 12.20
N GLU A 126 -6.24 18.08 12.47
CA GLU A 126 -5.12 17.78 11.58
C GLU A 126 -4.30 16.67 12.24
N THR A 127 -4.02 15.61 11.49
CA THR A 127 -3.18 14.48 11.96
C THR A 127 -1.86 14.43 11.22
N ASP A 128 -0.84 13.86 11.84
CA ASP A 128 0.50 13.70 11.25
C ASP A 128 0.51 12.88 9.95
N THR A 129 -0.36 11.88 9.83
CA THR A 129 -0.50 11.03 8.64
C THR A 129 -1.51 11.54 7.61
N TYR A 130 -2.24 12.62 7.91
CA TYR A 130 -3.41 13.13 7.19
C TYR A 130 -4.60 12.15 7.08
N ASP A 131 -4.58 11.07 7.87
CA ASP A 131 -5.71 10.16 8.02
C ASP A 131 -6.07 9.96 9.49
N ARG A 132 -7.21 9.31 9.74
CA ARG A 132 -7.69 9.08 11.11
C ARG A 132 -6.85 8.13 11.96
N LEU A 133 -5.87 7.44 11.38
CA LEU A 133 -4.98 6.54 12.14
C LEU A 133 -3.77 7.29 12.72
N GLY A 134 -3.52 8.52 12.27
CA GLY A 134 -2.48 9.39 12.79
C GLY A 134 -2.82 9.98 14.16
N LYS A 135 -1.82 10.63 14.75
CA LYS A 135 -1.98 11.42 15.97
C LYS A 135 -2.40 12.83 15.62
N ILE A 136 -3.33 13.40 16.38
CA ILE A 136 -3.77 14.79 16.26
C ILE A 136 -2.59 15.70 16.57
N VAL A 137 -2.21 16.51 15.59
CA VAL A 137 -1.21 17.56 15.72
C VAL A 137 -1.89 18.87 16.10
N ARG A 138 -2.96 19.24 15.39
CA ARG A 138 -3.68 20.50 15.58
C ARG A 138 -5.20 20.29 15.60
N ARG A 139 -5.91 21.12 16.36
CA ARG A 139 -7.37 21.26 16.33
C ARG A 139 -7.72 22.64 15.80
N ALA A 140 -8.80 22.75 15.05
CA ALA A 140 -9.27 24.01 14.50
C ALA A 140 -10.79 24.14 14.64
N PRO A 141 -11.32 25.37 14.73
CA PRO A 141 -12.77 25.61 14.64
C PRO A 141 -13.33 25.04 13.33
N TYR A 142 -14.55 24.52 13.37
CA TYR A 142 -15.19 23.84 12.23
C TYR A 142 -16.64 24.28 12.00
N GLU A 143 -17.16 25.18 12.82
CA GLU A 143 -18.54 25.69 12.76
C GLU A 143 -18.83 26.46 11.46
N HIS A 144 -17.79 27.00 10.83
CA HIS A 144 -17.86 27.72 9.56
C HIS A 144 -17.71 26.80 8.34
N ALA A 145 -17.35 25.52 8.53
CA ALA A 145 -17.24 24.56 7.45
C ALA A 145 -18.66 24.10 7.08
N THR A 146 -19.27 24.77 6.10
CA THR A 146 -20.57 24.38 5.53
C THR A 146 -20.38 23.66 4.20
N ARG A 147 -21.43 22.99 3.72
CA ARG A 147 -21.46 22.37 2.39
C ARG A 147 -21.06 23.35 1.30
N GLU A 148 -21.56 24.58 1.34
CA GLU A 148 -21.29 25.62 0.33
C GLU A 148 -19.85 26.10 0.40
N ALA A 149 -19.30 26.29 1.60
CA ALA A 149 -17.91 26.66 1.80
C ALA A 149 -16.96 25.58 1.25
N VAL A 150 -17.28 24.31 1.50
CA VAL A 150 -16.53 23.16 0.98
C VAL A 150 -16.65 23.06 -0.54
N GLU A 151 -17.84 23.19 -1.11
CA GLU A 151 -18.02 23.14 -2.58
C GLU A 151 -17.24 24.25 -3.28
N LYS A 152 -17.25 25.47 -2.70
CA LYS A 152 -16.45 26.60 -3.20
C LYS A 152 -14.95 26.31 -3.11
N ALA A 153 -14.49 25.75 -1.99
CA ALA A 153 -13.09 25.39 -1.81
C ALA A 153 -12.65 24.26 -2.77
N LEU A 154 -13.52 23.29 -3.06
CA LEU A 154 -13.25 22.18 -3.98
C LEU A 154 -12.95 22.63 -5.41
N ALA A 155 -13.45 23.80 -5.83
CA ALA A 155 -13.20 24.34 -7.16
C ALA A 155 -11.71 24.51 -7.47
N GLN A 156 -10.86 24.83 -6.48
CA GLN A 156 -9.41 25.01 -6.70
C GLN A 156 -8.64 23.69 -6.85
N PHE A 157 -9.25 22.56 -6.50
CA PHE A 157 -8.63 21.24 -6.57
C PHE A 157 -9.05 20.45 -7.82
N ARG A 158 -9.81 21.06 -8.74
CA ARG A 158 -10.24 20.47 -10.01
C ARG A 158 -9.25 20.81 -11.12
N GLY A 159 -9.08 19.91 -12.09
CA GLY A 159 -8.16 20.08 -13.20
C GLY A 159 -6.70 19.83 -12.83
N LYS A 160 -5.78 20.51 -13.53
CA LYS A 160 -4.33 20.35 -13.33
C LYS A 160 -3.87 21.21 -12.16
N ILE A 161 -3.35 20.55 -11.13
CA ILE A 161 -2.90 21.21 -9.90
C ILE A 161 -1.51 20.72 -9.49
N MET A 162 -0.84 21.50 -8.66
CA MET A 162 0.40 21.10 -8.02
C MET A 162 0.07 20.59 -6.62
N GLN A 163 0.38 19.34 -6.34
CA GLN A 163 0.11 18.73 -5.03
C GLN A 163 1.42 18.33 -4.36
N GLN A 164 1.52 18.60 -3.06
CA GLN A 164 2.59 18.09 -2.23
C GLN A 164 2.22 16.71 -1.68
N PRO A 165 3.05 15.67 -1.93
CA PRO A 165 2.86 14.36 -1.30
C PRO A 165 2.91 14.44 0.24
N PRO A 166 2.17 13.58 0.96
CA PRO A 166 2.24 13.54 2.41
C PRO A 166 3.60 12.98 2.86
N ILE A 167 4.05 13.40 4.05
CA ILE A 167 5.29 12.94 4.68
C ILE A 167 5.27 11.41 4.84
N PHE A 168 4.13 10.84 5.21
CA PHE A 168 3.91 9.39 5.29
C PHE A 168 3.52 8.79 3.93
N SER A 169 4.42 8.86 2.95
CA SER A 169 4.22 8.26 1.63
C SER A 169 5.25 7.15 1.30
N ALA A 170 4.92 6.34 0.30
CA ALA A 170 5.81 5.27 -0.20
C ALA A 170 6.91 5.77 -1.16
N LEU A 171 7.02 7.08 -1.36
CA LEU A 171 8.05 7.67 -2.21
C LEU A 171 9.43 7.34 -1.65
N ARG A 172 10.38 7.00 -2.52
CA ARG A 172 11.74 6.70 -2.11
C ARG A 172 12.62 7.95 -2.14
N VAL A 173 13.35 8.17 -1.07
CA VAL A 173 14.42 9.16 -0.95
C VAL A 173 15.67 8.40 -0.50
N ASP A 174 16.76 8.49 -1.26
CA ASP A 174 18.03 7.77 -1.01
C ASP A 174 17.88 6.25 -0.79
N GLY A 175 16.94 5.62 -1.50
CA GLY A 175 16.70 4.18 -1.43
C GLY A 175 15.83 3.70 -0.26
N LYS A 176 15.48 4.58 0.69
CA LYS A 176 14.50 4.33 1.77
C LYS A 176 13.17 4.99 1.48
N LYS A 177 12.06 4.47 2.01
CA LYS A 177 10.73 5.06 1.78
C LYS A 177 10.46 6.20 2.77
N LEU A 178 9.75 7.25 2.36
CA LEU A 178 9.49 8.43 3.19
C LEU A 178 8.82 8.09 4.54
N TYR A 179 7.88 7.14 4.58
CA TYR A 179 7.28 6.72 5.85
C TYR A 179 8.28 6.11 6.85
N GLU A 180 9.42 5.57 6.39
CA GLU A 180 10.44 4.97 7.26
C GLU A 180 11.17 6.06 8.06
N TYR A 181 11.39 7.24 7.47
CA TYR A 181 11.96 8.40 8.16
C TYR A 181 11.02 8.98 9.21
N ALA A 182 9.72 9.09 8.86
CA ALA A 182 8.71 9.62 9.76
C ALA A 182 8.53 8.78 11.04
N ARG A 183 8.61 7.43 10.91
CA ARG A 183 8.57 6.52 12.08
C ARG A 183 9.82 6.59 12.96
N GLU A 184 10.97 6.93 12.38
CA GLU A 184 12.22 7.12 13.12
C GLU A 184 12.28 8.51 13.80
N GLY A 185 11.25 9.35 13.65
CA GLY A 185 11.24 10.72 14.15
C GLY A 185 12.28 11.63 13.48
N LYS A 186 12.85 11.20 12.35
CA LYS A 186 13.90 11.93 11.64
C LYS A 186 13.28 12.74 10.52
N MET A 187 13.73 13.99 10.39
CA MET A 187 13.41 14.78 9.21
C MET A 187 13.99 14.07 7.98
N PRO A 188 13.21 13.81 6.92
CA PRO A 188 13.79 13.38 5.67
C PRO A 188 14.79 14.44 5.21
N PRO A 189 15.99 14.06 4.74
CA PRO A 189 17.06 15.01 4.40
C PRO A 189 16.76 15.87 3.15
N ILE A 190 15.54 15.79 2.61
CA ILE A 190 15.13 16.46 1.37
C ILE A 190 13.73 17.05 1.57
N GLU A 191 13.57 18.30 1.13
CA GLU A 191 12.30 19.01 1.02
C GLU A 191 11.36 18.31 0.01
N ILE A 192 10.12 18.05 0.42
CA ILE A 192 9.14 17.33 -0.42
C ILE A 192 8.63 18.27 -1.50
N LYS A 193 9.14 18.11 -2.73
CA LYS A 193 8.71 18.92 -3.88
C LYS A 193 7.27 18.61 -4.29
N HIS A 194 6.55 19.67 -4.66
CA HIS A 194 5.23 19.57 -5.30
C HIS A 194 5.32 18.84 -6.64
N ARG A 195 4.26 18.12 -7.00
CA ARG A 195 4.16 17.34 -8.24
C ARG A 195 2.89 17.71 -9.00
N PRO A 196 2.95 17.77 -10.33
CA PRO A 196 1.76 17.97 -11.13
C PRO A 196 0.88 16.73 -11.03
N VAL A 197 -0.39 16.95 -10.73
CA VAL A 197 -1.44 15.94 -10.72
C VAL A 197 -2.67 16.52 -11.40
N GLU A 198 -3.58 15.67 -11.84
CA GLU A 198 -4.78 16.10 -12.53
C GLU A 198 -6.01 15.40 -11.95
N VAL A 199 -7.01 16.21 -11.64
CA VAL A 199 -8.33 15.79 -11.19
C VAL A 199 -9.29 15.97 -12.36
N LEU A 200 -9.73 14.85 -12.92
CA LEU A 200 -10.62 14.83 -14.08
C LEU A 200 -12.06 15.14 -13.67
N GLU A 201 -12.50 14.55 -12.56
CA GLU A 201 -13.85 14.71 -12.02
C GLU A 201 -13.76 14.78 -10.50
N MET A 202 -14.56 15.64 -9.88
CA MET A 202 -14.68 15.72 -8.42
C MET A 202 -16.00 16.36 -8.02
N GLU A 203 -16.75 15.67 -7.15
CA GLU A 203 -18.06 16.10 -6.67
C GLU A 203 -18.29 15.72 -5.21
N ILE A 204 -19.08 16.53 -4.50
CA ILE A 204 -19.63 16.16 -3.20
C ILE A 204 -20.76 15.17 -3.43
N VAL A 205 -20.63 13.98 -2.84
CA VAL A 205 -21.68 12.96 -2.83
C VAL A 205 -22.65 13.24 -1.69
N GLU A 206 -22.11 13.53 -0.51
CA GLU A 206 -22.92 13.67 0.70
C GLU A 206 -22.25 14.62 1.70
N TRP A 207 -23.07 15.41 2.39
CA TRP A 207 -22.66 16.27 3.49
C TRP A 207 -23.25 15.74 4.78
N TYR A 208 -22.44 15.67 5.84
CA TYR A 208 -22.84 15.20 7.15
C TYR A 208 -22.68 16.32 8.18
N GLU A 209 -23.81 16.73 8.76
CA GLU A 209 -23.83 17.71 9.84
C GLU A 209 -23.20 17.13 11.13
N PRO A 210 -22.68 18.00 12.03
CA PRO A 210 -22.23 17.62 13.37
C PRO A 210 -23.16 16.63 14.07
N GLY A 211 -22.65 15.46 14.48
CA GLY A 211 -23.42 14.45 15.22
C GLY A 211 -24.38 13.61 14.37
N THR A 212 -24.40 13.76 13.05
CA THR A 212 -25.25 12.95 12.15
C THR A 212 -24.56 11.70 11.61
N HIS A 213 -23.26 11.54 11.84
CA HIS A 213 -22.47 10.44 11.33
C HIS A 213 -21.68 9.69 12.41
N GLU A 214 -21.23 8.49 12.07
CA GLU A 214 -20.51 7.57 12.96
C GLU A 214 -19.03 7.39 12.56
N PHE A 215 -18.53 8.21 11.62
CA PHE A 215 -17.12 8.18 11.23
C PHE A 215 -16.21 8.45 12.43
N LYS A 216 -15.22 7.58 12.62
CA LYS A 216 -14.33 7.64 13.79
C LYS A 216 -13.45 8.88 13.77
N PHE A 217 -13.41 9.59 14.90
CA PHE A 217 -12.46 10.65 15.16
C PHE A 217 -11.07 10.07 15.50
N PRO A 218 -9.94 10.75 15.20
CA PRO A 218 -8.63 10.28 15.61
C PRO A 218 -8.52 10.20 17.14
N GLU A 219 -7.98 9.08 17.65
CA GLU A 219 -8.04 8.75 19.08
C GLU A 219 -6.85 9.31 19.89
N GLN A 220 -5.72 9.55 19.23
CA GLN A 220 -4.46 9.90 19.90
C GLN A 220 -4.11 11.35 19.64
N GLU A 221 -3.77 12.09 20.69
CA GLU A 221 -3.17 13.42 20.56
C GLU A 221 -1.65 13.32 20.65
N MET A 222 -0.95 14.09 19.82
CA MET A 222 0.49 14.25 19.92
C MET A 222 0.83 15.19 21.08
N THR A 223 1.83 14.84 21.89
CA THR A 223 2.18 15.58 23.11
C THR A 223 3.65 16.01 23.11
N GLY A 224 3.97 17.04 23.90
CA GLY A 224 5.33 17.49 24.16
C GLY A 224 6.10 17.96 22.93
N ASP A 225 7.40 17.64 22.90
CA ASP A 225 8.32 18.08 21.85
C ASP A 225 7.98 17.51 20.47
N GLU A 226 7.38 16.31 20.42
CA GLU A 226 6.93 15.68 19.16
C GLU A 226 5.90 16.57 18.45
N LYS A 227 4.96 17.16 19.19
CA LYS A 227 3.93 18.04 18.64
C LYS A 227 4.53 19.31 18.05
N ILE A 228 5.48 19.94 18.75
CA ILE A 228 6.14 21.17 18.28
C ILE A 228 6.92 20.90 16.99
N VAL A 229 7.58 19.74 16.89
CA VAL A 229 8.29 19.33 15.67
C VAL A 229 7.31 19.07 14.53
N ALA A 230 6.21 18.35 14.79
CA ALA A 230 5.19 18.06 13.79
C ALA A 230 4.50 19.34 13.28
N GLU A 231 4.10 20.26 14.17
CA GLU A 231 3.53 21.56 13.78
C GLU A 231 4.50 22.35 12.90
N LYS A 232 5.79 22.42 13.27
CA LYS A 232 6.81 23.08 12.44
C LYS A 232 7.01 22.43 11.08
N LEU A 233 6.86 21.12 10.98
CA LEU A 233 6.92 20.40 9.70
C LEU A 233 5.71 20.78 8.82
N LEU A 234 4.51 20.77 9.38
CA LEU A 234 3.25 21.08 8.68
C LEU A 234 3.10 22.57 8.33
N ASP A 235 3.68 23.47 9.12
CA ASP A 235 3.64 24.92 8.87
C ASP A 235 4.66 25.34 7.79
N LYS A 236 5.82 24.68 7.72
CA LYS A 236 6.74 24.86 6.58
C LYS A 236 6.08 24.51 5.26
N ASP A 237 5.23 23.47 5.26
CA ASP A 237 4.43 23.08 4.10
C ASP A 237 3.40 24.13 3.69
N ALA A 238 2.90 24.96 4.63
CA ALA A 238 1.90 26.00 4.33
C ALA A 238 2.51 27.29 3.72
N SER A 239 3.81 27.53 3.86
CA SER A 239 4.45 28.80 3.46
C SER A 239 5.04 28.83 2.04
N ALA A 240 4.96 27.73 1.29
CA ALA A 240 5.42 27.67 -0.10
C ALA A 240 4.24 28.02 -1.05
N PRO A 241 4.31 29.12 -1.82
CA PRO A 241 3.17 29.54 -2.63
C PRO A 241 2.94 28.61 -3.82
N ALA A 242 1.75 28.02 -3.90
CA ALA A 242 1.20 27.43 -5.11
C ALA A 242 0.78 28.56 -6.08
N ALA A 243 1.73 29.15 -6.81
CA ALA A 243 1.41 30.05 -7.89
C ALA A 243 1.19 29.26 -9.21
N PRO A 244 0.12 29.52 -9.97
CA PRO A 244 0.02 29.05 -11.34
C PRO A 244 0.83 29.98 -12.23
N SER A 245 1.65 29.44 -13.14
CA SER A 245 2.29 30.23 -14.18
C SER A 245 2.09 29.53 -15.52
N ALA A 246 1.55 30.32 -16.43
CA ALA A 246 1.20 30.01 -17.79
C ALA A 246 2.41 29.67 -18.68
N GLU A 247 2.04 29.22 -19.87
CA GLU A 247 2.80 28.80 -21.05
C GLU A 247 4.10 29.58 -21.34
N GLY A 248 5.09 28.85 -21.86
CA GLY A 248 6.33 29.39 -22.40
C GLY A 248 7.16 28.29 -23.07
N GLU A 249 7.59 28.54 -24.30
CA GLU A 249 7.98 27.57 -25.33
C GLU A 249 9.28 26.78 -25.12
N VAL A 250 9.32 25.70 -25.92
CA VAL A 250 10.39 24.82 -26.37
C VAL A 250 11.78 25.48 -26.51
N ALA A 251 12.81 24.82 -25.98
CA ALA A 251 14.12 24.74 -26.63
C ALA A 251 14.79 23.43 -26.25
N GLY A 252 14.99 22.56 -27.25
CA GLY A 252 15.75 21.33 -27.11
C GLY A 252 17.25 21.62 -27.00
N GLN A 253 17.96 20.73 -26.31
CA GLN A 253 19.36 20.45 -26.59
C GLN A 253 19.67 19.01 -26.19
N GLU A 254 19.91 18.21 -27.23
CA GLU A 254 20.67 16.98 -27.16
C GLU A 254 22.08 17.28 -26.63
N ALA A 255 22.60 16.39 -25.79
CA ALA A 255 24.04 16.22 -25.65
C ALA A 255 24.35 14.75 -25.42
N GLU A 256 25.17 14.25 -26.33
CA GLU A 256 25.51 12.87 -26.60
C GLU A 256 26.35 12.18 -25.51
N ALA A 257 26.37 10.86 -25.65
CA ALA A 257 27.30 9.95 -25.03
C ALA A 257 28.78 10.32 -25.30
N SER A 258 29.64 10.10 -24.31
CA SER A 258 31.04 9.76 -24.57
C SER A 258 31.54 8.68 -23.62
N SER A 259 32.36 7.82 -24.20
CA SER A 259 32.78 6.52 -23.73
C SER A 259 34.17 6.52 -23.09
N SER A 260 34.34 5.61 -22.11
CA SER A 260 35.56 4.85 -21.78
C SER A 260 36.75 5.57 -21.13
N THR A 261 37.24 5.00 -20.01
CA THR A 261 38.61 4.43 -19.90
C THR A 261 38.71 3.49 -18.69
N LYS A 262 39.14 2.25 -18.96
CA LYS A 262 39.58 1.20 -18.00
C LYS A 262 40.92 1.54 -17.36
N ARG A 263 41.13 1.13 -16.11
CA ARG A 263 42.36 0.51 -15.50
C ARG A 263 42.18 0.55 -13.96
N LYS A 264 42.68 -0.33 -13.09
CA LYS A 264 43.30 -1.68 -13.09
C LYS A 264 43.67 -1.91 -11.61
N SER A 265 43.17 -2.94 -10.93
CA SER A 265 43.71 -3.42 -9.63
C SER A 265 45.07 -4.11 -9.86
N PRO A 266 46.02 -4.20 -8.90
CA PRO A 266 46.05 -5.26 -7.85
C PRO A 266 46.92 -4.88 -6.57
N PRO A 267 47.37 -5.79 -5.67
CA PRO A 267 46.62 -6.69 -4.76
C PRO A 267 47.24 -6.66 -3.29
N PRO A 268 47.28 -7.73 -2.44
CA PRO A 268 47.06 -7.60 -0.98
C PRO A 268 48.33 -7.89 -0.13
N SER A 269 48.23 -7.77 1.20
CA SER A 269 49.22 -8.31 2.14
C SER A 269 48.55 -9.00 3.32
N ASP A 270 48.75 -10.32 3.36
CA ASP A 270 48.59 -11.19 4.53
C ASP A 270 49.73 -10.94 5.54
N GLU A 271 49.44 -11.02 6.84
CA GLU A 271 50.37 -11.58 7.82
C GLU A 271 49.61 -12.24 8.98
N VAL A 272 50.13 -13.39 9.38
CA VAL A 272 49.56 -14.43 10.26
C VAL A 272 50.40 -14.52 11.55
N LYS A 273 49.76 -14.85 12.69
CA LYS A 273 50.21 -15.79 13.76
C LYS A 273 49.13 -15.82 14.86
N GLU A 274 48.41 -16.93 15.07
CA GLU A 274 48.73 -18.12 15.92
C GLU A 274 49.00 -17.72 17.39
N ASP A 275 48.35 -18.29 18.42
CA ASP A 275 48.37 -19.74 18.71
C ASP A 275 47.28 -20.20 19.72
N SER A 276 46.95 -21.51 19.63
CA SER A 276 46.51 -22.50 20.66
C SER A 276 45.20 -22.30 21.46
N ALA A 277 44.18 -23.16 21.34
CA ALA A 277 43.99 -24.51 21.96
C ALA A 277 43.73 -24.43 23.49
N GLU A 278 42.80 -25.14 24.15
CA GLU A 278 42.09 -26.39 23.87
C GLU A 278 40.87 -26.55 24.83
N ALA A 279 39.93 -27.39 24.38
CA ALA A 279 38.84 -28.12 25.02
C ALA A 279 38.54 -28.02 26.54
N SER A 280 37.24 -28.03 26.89
CA SER A 280 36.55 -29.26 27.39
C SER A 280 35.06 -29.05 27.69
N LYS A 281 34.30 -30.15 27.60
CA LYS A 281 32.84 -30.25 27.41
C LYS A 281 32.22 -31.08 28.55
N LYS A 282 30.91 -30.85 28.79
CA LYS A 282 29.94 -31.62 29.62
C LYS A 282 30.00 -31.33 31.13
N GLN A 283 28.91 -31.31 31.90
CA GLN A 283 27.76 -32.23 31.90
C GLN A 283 26.54 -31.66 32.66
N LYS A 284 25.35 -32.19 32.33
CA LYS A 284 24.00 -31.97 32.89
C LYS A 284 23.68 -33.07 33.91
N VAL A 285 23.07 -32.78 35.07
CA VAL A 285 22.02 -33.61 35.74
C VAL A 285 21.19 -32.75 36.73
N SER A 286 20.00 -33.24 37.03
CA SER A 286 18.78 -32.66 37.61
C SER A 286 18.52 -32.98 39.10
N GLU A 287 17.50 -32.28 39.65
CA GLU A 287 16.53 -32.66 40.71
C GLU A 287 16.96 -32.82 42.19
N THR A 288 16.18 -32.23 43.11
CA THR A 288 15.17 -32.93 43.97
C THR A 288 14.41 -31.93 44.88
N GLU A 289 13.12 -32.18 45.12
CA GLU A 289 12.17 -31.50 46.03
C GLU A 289 12.44 -31.72 47.54
N ALA A 290 11.95 -30.81 48.40
CA ALA A 290 11.00 -31.07 49.52
C ALA A 290 10.82 -29.85 50.46
N ALA A 291 9.55 -29.57 50.82
CA ALA A 291 9.06 -28.61 51.83
C ALA A 291 9.05 -29.24 53.27
N PRO A 292 8.39 -28.74 54.35
CA PRO A 292 7.57 -27.51 54.59
C PRO A 292 7.75 -26.83 55.98
N ALA A 293 7.05 -25.70 56.25
CA ALA A 293 6.42 -25.33 57.54
C ALA A 293 5.71 -23.95 57.48
N ALA A 294 4.68 -23.77 58.31
CA ALA A 294 3.52 -22.89 58.13
C ALA A 294 3.33 -21.79 59.21
N SER A 295 2.48 -20.80 58.92
CA SER A 295 1.43 -20.20 59.81
C SER A 295 0.64 -19.12 59.04
N GLU A 296 -0.63 -19.38 58.69
CA GLU A 296 -1.89 -18.94 59.34
C GLU A 296 -2.27 -17.45 59.17
N SER A 297 -3.35 -17.15 58.42
CA SER A 297 -4.60 -16.64 59.01
C SER A 297 -5.78 -16.57 58.02
N ALA A 298 -6.90 -17.14 58.50
CA ALA A 298 -8.33 -16.82 58.36
C ALA A 298 -8.96 -16.35 57.03
N ALA A 299 -10.01 -17.09 56.66
CA ALA A 299 -10.95 -16.86 55.58
C ALA A 299 -12.10 -15.90 55.95
N ALA A 300 -12.62 -15.22 54.93
CA ALA A 300 -13.99 -14.69 54.88
C ALA A 300 -14.56 -14.89 53.46
N GLU A 301 -15.82 -15.33 53.39
CA GLU A 301 -16.61 -15.69 52.20
C GLU A 301 -16.92 -14.51 51.24
N PRO A 302 -17.31 -14.80 49.98
CA PRO A 302 -17.40 -13.80 48.93
C PRO A 302 -18.76 -13.10 48.89
N ALA A 303 -18.75 -11.76 48.92
CA ALA A 303 -19.89 -10.96 48.52
C ALA A 303 -19.82 -10.73 47.01
N ALA A 304 -20.90 -11.10 46.32
CA ALA A 304 -21.14 -10.73 44.93
C ALA A 304 -21.10 -9.20 44.80
N THR A 305 -20.30 -8.69 43.85
CA THR A 305 -20.35 -7.29 43.46
C THR A 305 -20.18 -7.21 41.95
N GLU A 306 -21.34 -7.09 41.31
CA GLU A 306 -21.63 -6.40 40.05
C GLU A 306 -20.42 -5.97 39.22
N THR A 307 -20.18 -6.74 38.15
CA THR A 307 -19.50 -6.29 36.94
C THR A 307 -20.22 -5.06 36.38
N PRO A 308 -19.57 -3.89 36.20
CA PRO A 308 -20.11 -2.90 35.29
C PRO A 308 -19.90 -3.44 33.89
N ALA A 309 -21.00 -3.90 33.29
CA ALA A 309 -21.05 -4.15 31.86
C ALA A 309 -20.59 -2.89 31.13
N ALA A 310 -19.47 -2.98 30.43
CA ALA A 310 -19.03 -1.97 29.48
C ALA A 310 -20.08 -1.90 28.37
N SER A 311 -21.06 -1.01 28.54
CA SER A 311 -21.94 -0.56 27.48
C SER A 311 -21.12 0.25 26.50
N THR A 312 -20.89 -0.33 25.33
CA THR A 312 -20.30 0.31 24.16
C THR A 312 -21.23 1.42 23.67
N GLU A 313 -21.18 2.60 24.29
CA GLU A 313 -21.78 3.80 23.72
C GLU A 313 -20.90 4.25 22.55
N GLN A 314 -21.38 4.01 21.33
CA GLN A 314 -20.81 4.55 20.11
C GLN A 314 -20.99 6.07 20.14
N THR A 315 -19.92 6.79 20.45
CA THR A 315 -19.91 8.26 20.51
C THR A 315 -20.02 8.84 19.10
N LYS A 316 -21.21 9.36 18.76
CA LYS A 316 -21.40 10.20 17.57
C LYS A 316 -20.42 11.37 17.62
N THR A 317 -19.58 11.49 16.60
CA THR A 317 -18.60 12.57 16.50
C THR A 317 -19.31 13.88 16.18
N GLN A 318 -19.01 14.93 16.94
CA GLN A 318 -19.66 16.26 16.82
C GLN A 318 -19.05 17.15 15.73
N THR A 319 -18.19 16.61 14.87
CA THR A 319 -17.58 17.36 13.76
C THR A 319 -18.39 17.16 12.48
N PRO A 320 -18.40 18.11 11.53
CA PRO A 320 -18.95 17.87 10.21
C PRO A 320 -18.01 16.97 9.39
N ALA A 321 -18.58 16.31 8.39
CA ALA A 321 -17.82 15.53 7.41
C ALA A 321 -18.43 15.67 6.02
N VAL A 322 -17.61 15.39 5.00
CA VAL A 322 -18.03 15.39 3.60
C VAL A 322 -17.58 14.11 2.91
N LYS A 323 -18.47 13.48 2.15
CA LYS A 323 -18.13 12.42 1.22
C LYS A 323 -17.91 13.00 -0.17
N ILE A 324 -16.74 12.74 -0.74
CA ILE A 324 -16.31 13.24 -2.04
C ILE A 324 -16.01 12.04 -2.95
N LYS A 325 -16.50 12.11 -4.19
CA LYS A 325 -16.13 11.20 -5.26
C LYS A 325 -15.23 11.92 -6.24
N MET A 326 -14.18 11.25 -6.71
CA MET A 326 -13.22 11.85 -7.64
C MET A 326 -12.62 10.83 -8.60
N THR A 327 -12.23 11.30 -9.78
CA THR A 327 -11.38 10.59 -10.73
C THR A 327 -10.10 11.38 -10.95
N VAL A 328 -8.95 10.75 -10.72
CA VAL A 328 -7.63 11.41 -10.71
C VAL A 328 -6.60 10.62 -11.51
N THR A 329 -5.56 11.32 -11.94
CA THR A 329 -4.40 10.71 -12.61
C THR A 329 -3.41 10.10 -11.60
N SER A 330 -2.36 9.45 -12.10
CA SER A 330 -1.33 8.85 -11.26
C SER A 330 -0.59 9.85 -10.39
N GLY A 331 -0.30 9.49 -9.14
CA GLY A 331 0.48 10.32 -8.23
C GLY A 331 -0.34 11.26 -7.35
N PHE A 332 -1.67 11.31 -7.52
CA PHE A 332 -2.57 12.03 -6.64
C PHE A 332 -2.70 11.35 -5.27
N TYR A 333 -2.59 12.13 -4.21
CA TYR A 333 -2.75 11.73 -2.81
C TYR A 333 -4.05 12.29 -2.23
N VAL A 334 -5.03 11.41 -2.00
CA VAL A 334 -6.31 11.79 -1.40
C VAL A 334 -6.15 12.31 0.04
N ARG A 335 -5.15 11.81 0.76
CA ARG A 335 -4.75 12.33 2.08
C ARG A 335 -4.31 13.79 2.04
N SER A 336 -3.49 14.17 1.06
CA SER A 336 -3.11 15.58 0.88
C SER A 336 -4.32 16.44 0.54
N LEU A 337 -5.21 15.97 -0.35
CA LEU A 337 -6.47 16.67 -0.65
C LEU A 337 -7.29 16.93 0.63
N ALA A 338 -7.45 15.94 1.51
CA ALA A 338 -8.22 16.09 2.74
C ALA A 338 -7.62 17.21 3.63
N HIS A 339 -6.31 17.17 3.84
CA HIS A 339 -5.59 18.19 4.60
C HIS A 339 -5.70 19.59 3.96
N ASP A 340 -5.45 19.69 2.65
CA ASP A 340 -5.46 20.96 1.93
C ASP A 340 -6.87 21.55 1.85
N LEU A 341 -7.90 20.71 1.74
CA LEU A 341 -9.30 21.13 1.81
C LEU A 341 -9.64 21.72 3.18
N GLY A 342 -9.16 21.12 4.26
CA GLY A 342 -9.30 21.69 5.62
C GLY A 342 -8.74 23.10 5.69
N LYS A 343 -7.52 23.31 5.21
CA LYS A 343 -6.87 24.62 5.17
C LYS A 343 -7.66 25.62 4.29
N ALA A 344 -8.11 25.18 3.13
CA ALA A 344 -8.86 26.01 2.19
C ALA A 344 -10.20 26.53 2.75
N VAL A 345 -10.84 25.78 3.65
CA VAL A 345 -12.08 26.25 4.31
C VAL A 345 -11.82 27.07 5.57
N GLY A 346 -10.56 27.23 6.01
CA GLY A 346 -10.21 27.93 7.24
C GLY A 346 -10.21 27.07 8.50
N SER A 347 -10.16 25.74 8.34
CA SER A 347 -10.16 24.76 9.43
C SER A 347 -8.96 23.82 9.30
N SER A 348 -9.06 22.66 9.94
CA SER A 348 -8.18 21.51 9.78
C SER A 348 -9.03 20.31 9.37
N ALA A 349 -8.46 19.37 8.61
CA ALA A 349 -9.19 18.18 8.22
C ALA A 349 -8.28 16.96 8.08
N TYR A 350 -8.91 15.78 8.10
CA TYR A 350 -8.25 14.49 7.96
C TYR A 350 -9.11 13.54 7.10
N MET A 351 -8.45 12.58 6.46
CA MET A 351 -9.12 11.52 5.73
C MET A 351 -9.65 10.46 6.70
N SER A 352 -10.96 10.34 6.82
CA SER A 352 -11.62 9.37 7.71
C SER A 352 -11.78 8.00 7.05
N GLU A 353 -12.18 7.99 5.78
CA GLU A 353 -12.36 6.79 4.97
C GLU A 353 -11.88 6.98 3.54
N LEU A 354 -11.48 5.89 2.90
CA LEU A 354 -11.07 5.89 1.51
C LEU A 354 -11.41 4.56 0.84
N ILE A 355 -12.12 4.62 -0.27
CA ILE A 355 -12.46 3.50 -1.15
C ILE A 355 -11.88 3.82 -2.53
N ARG A 356 -11.01 2.94 -3.07
CA ARG A 356 -10.66 2.99 -4.49
C ARG A 356 -11.66 2.13 -5.28
N SER A 357 -12.65 2.78 -5.86
CA SER A 357 -13.72 2.13 -6.63
C SER A 357 -13.26 1.69 -8.02
N ARG A 358 -12.22 2.33 -8.60
CA ARG A 358 -11.66 1.94 -9.90
C ARG A 358 -10.15 2.18 -9.99
N GLN A 359 -9.45 1.32 -10.72
CA GLN A 359 -8.09 1.56 -11.19
C GLN A 359 -7.94 1.04 -12.63
N GLY A 360 -7.74 1.95 -13.60
CA GLY A 360 -7.76 1.58 -15.01
C GLY A 360 -9.09 0.94 -15.39
N ASP A 361 -9.03 -0.23 -16.02
CA ASP A 361 -10.20 -1.01 -16.46
C ASP A 361 -10.81 -1.89 -15.36
N TYR A 362 -10.28 -1.84 -14.13
CA TYR A 362 -10.74 -2.68 -13.03
C TYR A 362 -11.59 -1.86 -12.05
N GLU A 363 -12.81 -2.31 -11.85
CA GLU A 363 -13.81 -1.69 -10.99
C GLU A 363 -14.10 -2.56 -9.76
N LEU A 364 -14.57 -1.93 -8.69
CA LEU A 364 -14.97 -2.59 -7.46
C LEU A 364 -16.34 -3.25 -7.65
N ASP A 365 -16.30 -4.44 -8.23
CA ASP A 365 -17.47 -5.27 -8.52
C ASP A 365 -17.19 -6.68 -7.97
N PRO A 366 -18.04 -7.22 -7.06
CA PRO A 366 -17.88 -8.54 -6.47
C PRO A 366 -17.63 -9.67 -7.47
N GLU A 367 -18.11 -9.55 -8.71
CA GLU A 367 -17.90 -10.54 -9.75
C GLU A 367 -16.55 -10.38 -10.48
N LYS A 368 -15.95 -9.19 -10.44
CA LYS A 368 -14.71 -8.83 -11.17
C LYS A 368 -13.48 -8.72 -10.27
N VAL A 369 -13.67 -8.79 -8.95
CA VAL A 369 -12.59 -8.77 -7.96
C VAL A 369 -12.56 -10.05 -7.15
N LEU A 370 -11.38 -10.46 -6.71
CA LEU A 370 -11.24 -11.50 -5.70
C LEU A 370 -11.50 -10.90 -4.31
N GLU A 371 -12.48 -11.44 -3.58
CA GLU A 371 -12.76 -11.03 -2.22
C GLU A 371 -12.09 -11.96 -1.19
N TYR A 372 -11.90 -11.46 0.03
CA TYR A 372 -11.33 -12.27 1.12
C TYR A 372 -12.27 -13.43 1.52
N LYS A 373 -13.59 -13.22 1.45
CA LYS A 373 -14.57 -14.29 1.67
C LYS A 373 -14.41 -15.44 0.69
N ASP A 374 -13.98 -15.17 -0.55
CA ASP A 374 -13.71 -16.21 -1.54
C ASP A 374 -12.50 -17.07 -1.12
N LEU A 375 -11.46 -16.43 -0.57
CA LEU A 375 -10.27 -17.13 -0.04
C LEU A 375 -10.61 -18.00 1.17
N GLU A 376 -11.45 -17.47 2.06
CA GLU A 376 -11.93 -18.17 3.26
C GLU A 376 -12.86 -19.35 2.91
N ALA A 377 -13.65 -19.23 1.84
CA ALA A 377 -14.52 -20.30 1.35
C ALA A 377 -13.77 -21.50 0.73
N GLY A 378 -12.46 -21.36 0.48
CA GLY A 378 -11.60 -22.44 0.02
C GLY A 378 -11.37 -22.49 -1.49
N GLU A 379 -10.44 -23.36 -1.90
CA GLU A 379 -9.92 -23.42 -3.27
C GLU A 379 -10.98 -23.70 -4.33
N GLU A 380 -12.00 -24.50 -4.01
CA GLU A 380 -13.09 -24.80 -4.94
C GLU A 380 -13.91 -23.55 -5.33
N VAL A 381 -13.85 -22.47 -4.54
CA VAL A 381 -14.51 -21.20 -4.81
C VAL A 381 -13.55 -20.22 -5.50
N TRP A 382 -12.42 -19.90 -4.85
CA TRP A 382 -11.52 -18.88 -5.40
C TRP A 382 -10.73 -19.37 -6.61
N GLY A 383 -10.42 -20.66 -6.72
CA GLY A 383 -9.58 -21.24 -7.78
C GLY A 383 -10.17 -21.01 -9.17
N PRO A 384 -11.42 -21.43 -9.44
CA PRO A 384 -12.10 -21.16 -10.71
C PRO A 384 -12.23 -19.67 -11.01
N LYS A 385 -12.53 -18.85 -9.99
CA LYS A 385 -12.69 -17.39 -10.12
C LYS A 385 -11.38 -16.73 -10.58
N VAL A 386 -10.26 -17.06 -9.93
CA VAL A 386 -8.94 -16.55 -10.30
C VAL A 386 -8.52 -17.07 -11.67
N ALA A 387 -8.76 -18.35 -11.98
CA ALA A 387 -8.45 -18.92 -13.29
C ALA A 387 -9.20 -18.21 -14.43
N LYS A 388 -10.48 -17.85 -14.21
CA LYS A 388 -11.28 -17.04 -15.13
C LYS A 388 -10.64 -15.67 -15.35
N PHE A 389 -10.33 -14.92 -14.29
CA PHE A 389 -9.72 -13.59 -14.40
C PHE A 389 -8.39 -13.60 -15.16
N LEU A 390 -7.53 -14.58 -14.88
CA LEU A 390 -6.24 -14.71 -15.57
C LEU A 390 -6.43 -15.13 -17.03
N GLY A 391 -7.46 -15.93 -17.31
CA GLY A 391 -7.85 -16.29 -18.67
C GLY A 391 -8.28 -15.09 -19.51
N GLU A 392 -9.22 -14.31 -18.98
CA GLU A 392 -9.73 -13.09 -19.62
C GLU A 392 -8.62 -12.06 -19.87
N TRP A 393 -7.69 -11.92 -18.92
CA TRP A 393 -6.53 -11.03 -19.10
C TRP A 393 -5.62 -11.47 -20.25
N GLU A 394 -5.30 -12.77 -20.35
CA GLU A 394 -4.42 -13.29 -21.39
C GLU A 394 -5.09 -13.23 -22.77
N GLU A 395 -6.40 -13.50 -22.85
CA GLU A 395 -7.22 -13.30 -24.06
C GLU A 395 -7.18 -11.84 -24.52
N LYS A 396 -7.44 -10.88 -23.62
CA LYS A 396 -7.35 -9.45 -23.93
C LYS A 396 -5.94 -9.06 -24.40
N ARG A 397 -4.89 -9.61 -23.78
CA ARG A 397 -3.50 -9.34 -24.18
C ARG A 397 -3.18 -9.90 -25.57
N ALA A 398 -3.66 -11.11 -25.88
CA ALA A 398 -3.46 -11.74 -27.18
C ALA A 398 -4.15 -10.93 -28.29
N ASN A 399 -5.42 -10.57 -28.09
CA ASN A 399 -6.19 -9.76 -29.05
C ASN A 399 -5.52 -8.39 -29.29
N ASN A 400 -5.02 -7.73 -28.25
CA ASN A 400 -4.30 -6.47 -28.40
C ASN A 400 -2.98 -6.63 -29.18
N ALA A 401 -2.25 -7.72 -28.96
CA ALA A 401 -1.01 -7.99 -29.69
C ALA A 401 -1.28 -8.25 -31.19
N GLU A 402 -2.36 -8.96 -31.52
CA GLU A 402 -2.80 -9.18 -32.90
C GLU A 402 -3.22 -7.88 -33.58
N ALA A 403 -4.00 -7.04 -32.90
CA ALA A 403 -4.43 -5.74 -33.42
C ALA A 403 -3.24 -4.81 -33.74
N VAL A 404 -2.23 -4.77 -32.87
CA VAL A 404 -1.00 -3.98 -33.10
C VAL A 404 -0.19 -4.56 -34.26
N ALA A 405 -0.09 -5.88 -34.37
CA ALA A 405 0.62 -6.54 -35.47
C ALA A 405 -0.08 -6.37 -36.83
N ALA A 406 -1.41 -6.21 -36.85
CA ALA A 406 -2.17 -5.94 -38.07
C ALA A 406 -2.07 -4.49 -38.57
N GLN A 407 -1.56 -3.57 -37.73
CA GLN A 407 -1.37 -2.15 -38.05
C GLN A 407 0.08 -1.81 -38.46
N GLN A 408 0.99 -2.79 -38.41
CA GLN A 408 2.39 -2.71 -38.85
C GLN A 408 2.57 -3.50 -40.16
#